data_AF-A0A1I4K1Z2-F1
#
_entry.id   AF-A0A1I4K1Z2-F1
#
_cell.length_a   1.000
_cell.length_b   1.000
_cell.length_c   1.000
_cell.angle_alpha   90.00
_cell.angle_beta   90.00
_cell.angle_gamma   90.00
#
_symmetry.space_group_name_H-M   'P 1'
#
loop_
_entity.id
_entity.type
_entity.pdbx_description
1 polymer ?
#
loop_
_entity_poly.entity_id
_entity_poly.type
_entity_poly.pdbx_seq_one_letter_code
_entity_poly.pdbx_strand_id
1 'polypeptide(L)'
;MKLKALCLSALLAATSAQAQAQTSPLNTFRLSGELFAIAQAETDPLLMISAAKLRKSVALSASDRAPVGGSSGGEMVTWQDMLDTAAALAGDDELMSGLIEDIRVEMTKGVADGPVYSVVTIGANGTDQYESLPFTGGAYAEVYVEGKGNTDLNLYIYDAQGRLVCSDTDVSDIAYCGWRPATTSGFRVEVRNKGAAENQYALITN
;
A
#
# COMPACT_ATOMS: atom_id res chain seq x y z
N MET A 1 51.76 43.51 20.67
CA MET A 1 51.97 42.10 21.11
C MET A 1 51.15 41.91 22.38
N LYS A 2 50.15 41.03 22.52
CA LYS A 2 49.61 39.93 21.72
C LYS A 2 48.11 39.81 22.06
N LEU A 3 47.26 39.61 21.04
CA LEU A 3 45.91 39.06 21.16
C LEU A 3 45.98 37.67 21.81
N LYS A 4 45.05 37.34 22.72
CA LYS A 4 44.68 35.94 22.99
C LYS A 4 43.18 35.78 22.86
N ALA A 5 42.80 35.17 21.75
CA ALA A 5 41.46 34.68 21.44
C ALA A 5 41.08 33.57 22.42
N LEU A 6 39.86 33.64 22.95
CA LEU A 6 39.22 32.54 23.66
C LEU A 6 38.26 31.88 22.67
N CYS A 7 38.67 30.75 22.07
CA CYS A 7 37.82 30.00 21.14
C CYS A 7 36.73 29.26 21.91
N LEU A 8 35.49 29.66 21.62
CA LEU A 8 34.25 28.99 21.95
C LEU A 8 34.22 27.61 21.26
N SER A 9 34.16 26.52 22.03
CA SER A 9 33.96 25.16 21.49
C SER A 9 32.63 24.62 22.01
N ALA A 10 31.54 25.00 21.35
CA ALA A 10 30.25 24.37 21.55
C ALA A 10 30.25 23.04 20.78
N LEU A 11 30.33 21.91 21.49
CA LEU A 11 30.07 20.60 20.91
C LEU A 11 28.58 20.54 20.52
N LEU A 12 28.27 20.69 19.23
CA LEU A 12 27.01 20.20 18.68
C LEU A 12 27.06 18.67 18.69
N ALA A 13 26.43 18.06 19.69
CA ALA A 13 26.02 16.67 19.60
C ALA A 13 24.93 16.58 18.52
N ALA A 14 25.33 16.24 17.30
CA ALA A 14 24.40 15.78 16.28
C ALA A 14 23.85 14.43 16.74
N THR A 15 22.77 14.45 17.52
CA THR A 15 21.94 13.27 17.70
C THR A 15 21.36 12.94 16.33
N SER A 16 21.96 11.96 15.65
CA SER A 16 21.30 11.25 14.56
C SER A 16 20.03 10.66 15.15
N ALA A 17 18.90 11.34 14.96
CA ALA A 17 17.60 10.75 15.17
C ALA A 17 17.52 9.59 14.17
N GLN A 18 17.82 8.38 14.64
CA GLN A 18 17.50 7.17 13.91
C GLN A 18 15.99 7.22 13.73
N ALA A 19 15.53 7.60 12.54
CA ALA A 19 14.14 7.44 12.17
C ALA A 19 13.85 5.95 12.27
N GLN A 20 13.27 5.51 13.39
CA GLN A 20 12.69 4.19 13.48
C GLN A 20 11.71 4.09 12.32
N ALA A 21 12.03 3.25 11.33
CA ALA A 21 11.10 2.86 10.30
C ALA A 21 9.99 2.06 11.01
N GLN A 22 9.02 2.76 11.59
CA GLN A 22 7.76 2.14 11.96
C GLN A 22 7.11 1.74 10.64
N THR A 23 7.08 0.43 10.37
CA THR A 23 6.28 -0.13 9.29
C THR A 23 4.83 0.30 9.53
N SER A 24 4.29 1.11 8.64
CA SER A 24 2.89 1.52 8.71
C SER A 24 1.96 0.32 8.44
N PRO A 25 0.70 0.36 8.90
CA PRO A 25 -0.27 -0.69 8.57
C PRO A 25 -0.44 -0.88 7.06
N LEU A 26 -0.42 0.21 6.27
CA LEU A 26 -0.53 0.13 4.82
C LEU A 26 0.73 -0.46 4.17
N ASN A 27 1.93 -0.21 4.72
CA ASN A 27 3.13 -0.89 4.25
C ASN A 27 3.10 -2.41 4.53
N THR A 28 2.57 -2.83 5.69
CA THR A 28 2.32 -4.27 5.97
C THR A 28 1.33 -4.87 4.97
N PHE A 29 0.28 -4.13 4.64
CA PHE A 29 -0.72 -4.54 3.66
C PHE A 29 -0.13 -4.67 2.25
N ARG A 30 0.66 -3.69 1.79
CA ARG A 30 1.41 -3.75 0.54
C ARG A 30 2.31 -4.97 0.48
N LEU A 31 3.11 -5.21 1.53
CA LEU A 31 4.00 -6.37 1.59
C LEU A 31 3.24 -7.69 1.48
N SER A 32 2.03 -7.77 2.04
CA SER A 32 1.20 -8.96 1.89
C SER A 32 0.72 -9.18 0.44
N GLY A 33 0.35 -8.11 -0.28
CA GLY A 33 0.00 -8.19 -1.70
C GLY A 33 1.18 -8.61 -2.58
N GLU A 34 2.35 -8.00 -2.38
CA GLU A 34 3.58 -8.37 -3.10
C GLU A 34 4.00 -9.82 -2.84
N LEU A 35 3.95 -10.25 -1.58
CA LEU A 35 4.27 -11.63 -1.23
C LEU A 35 3.28 -12.61 -1.87
N PHE A 36 1.99 -12.26 -1.94
CA PHE A 36 1.00 -13.09 -2.61
C PHE A 36 1.22 -13.17 -4.13
N ALA A 37 1.60 -12.06 -4.78
CA ALA A 37 1.97 -12.05 -6.19
C ALA A 37 3.17 -12.96 -6.47
N ILE A 38 4.22 -12.89 -5.64
CA ILE A 38 5.38 -13.79 -5.72
C ILE A 38 4.93 -15.25 -5.51
N ALA A 39 4.11 -15.51 -4.49
CA ALA A 39 3.63 -16.85 -4.18
C ALA A 39 2.83 -17.48 -5.32
N GLN A 40 2.03 -16.69 -6.06
CA GLN A 40 1.33 -17.14 -7.26
C GLN A 40 2.30 -17.48 -8.39
N ALA A 41 3.30 -16.64 -8.63
CA ALA A 41 4.30 -16.87 -9.68
C ALA A 41 5.12 -18.15 -9.41
N GLU A 42 5.50 -18.37 -8.15
CA GLU A 42 6.28 -19.54 -7.72
C GLU A 42 5.41 -20.78 -7.47
N THR A 43 4.07 -20.63 -7.45
CA THR A 43 3.14 -21.70 -7.10
C THR A 43 3.49 -22.29 -5.71
N ASP A 44 3.65 -21.41 -4.71
CA ASP A 44 4.06 -21.77 -3.35
C ASP A 44 2.93 -21.48 -2.32
N PRO A 45 2.24 -22.51 -1.80
CA PRO A 45 1.13 -22.31 -0.86
C PRO A 45 1.59 -21.78 0.51
N LEU A 46 2.83 -22.07 0.95
CA LEU A 46 3.34 -21.59 2.23
C LEU A 46 3.57 -20.07 2.19
N LEU A 47 4.03 -19.54 1.06
CA LEU A 47 4.13 -18.10 0.85
C LEU A 47 2.76 -17.43 0.79
N MET A 48 1.75 -18.06 0.16
CA MET A 48 0.37 -17.55 0.18
C MET A 48 -0.21 -17.49 1.59
N ILE A 49 0.01 -18.53 2.40
CA ILE A 49 -0.39 -18.59 3.82
C ILE A 49 0.28 -17.45 4.61
N SER A 50 1.57 -17.23 4.38
CA SER A 50 2.33 -16.15 5.02
C SER A 50 1.80 -14.77 4.63
N ALA A 51 1.49 -14.56 3.35
CA ALA A 51 0.86 -13.35 2.85
C ALA A 51 -0.50 -13.10 3.51
N ALA A 52 -1.36 -14.13 3.56
CA ALA A 52 -2.66 -14.04 4.21
C ALA A 52 -2.56 -13.65 5.69
N LYS A 53 -1.59 -14.19 6.42
CA LYS A 53 -1.36 -13.83 7.83
C LYS A 53 -0.99 -12.36 7.99
N LEU A 54 -0.11 -11.83 7.13
CA LEU A 54 0.21 -10.39 7.11
C LEU A 54 -1.01 -9.55 6.77
N ARG A 55 -1.77 -9.93 5.73
CA ARG A 55 -2.98 -9.26 5.28
C ARG A 55 -4.03 -9.18 6.40
N LYS A 56 -4.23 -10.29 7.13
CA LYS A 56 -5.16 -10.40 8.27
C LYS A 56 -4.78 -9.47 9.44
N SER A 57 -3.50 -9.14 9.59
CA SER A 57 -3.01 -8.28 10.68
C SER A 57 -3.37 -6.79 10.54
N VAL A 58 -3.82 -6.38 9.34
CA VAL A 58 -4.14 -4.98 9.04
C VAL A 58 -5.66 -4.80 9.01
N ALA A 59 -6.17 -3.92 9.87
CA ALA A 59 -7.54 -3.44 9.79
C ALA A 59 -7.64 -2.35 8.71
N LEU A 60 -8.62 -2.46 7.81
CA LEU A 60 -8.95 -1.44 6.82
C LEU A 60 -10.36 -0.93 7.02
N SER A 61 -10.57 0.34 6.67
CA SER A 61 -11.87 0.98 6.69
C SER A 61 -12.31 1.32 5.27
N ALA A 62 -13.49 0.87 4.86
CA ALA A 62 -14.03 1.23 3.55
C ALA A 62 -14.39 2.72 3.49
N SER A 63 -14.32 3.30 2.29
CA SER A 63 -14.81 4.64 1.98
C SER A 63 -15.56 4.69 0.68
N ASP A 64 -16.48 5.64 0.58
CA ASP A 64 -17.25 5.93 -0.64
C ASP A 64 -16.48 6.82 -1.63
N ARG A 65 -15.14 6.89 -1.52
CA ARG A 65 -14.29 7.73 -2.36
C ARG A 65 -14.29 7.22 -3.80
N ALA A 66 -14.78 8.02 -4.73
CA ALA A 66 -14.77 7.73 -6.16
C ALA A 66 -13.86 8.70 -6.94
N PRO A 67 -13.13 8.21 -7.97
CA PRO A 67 -12.40 9.06 -8.88
C PRO A 67 -13.29 9.62 -10.00
N VAL A 68 -12.77 10.61 -10.70
CA VAL A 68 -13.22 10.98 -12.04
C VAL A 68 -12.57 10.03 -13.04
N GLY A 69 -13.36 9.33 -13.87
CA GLY A 69 -12.89 8.43 -14.93
C GLY A 69 -13.32 6.98 -14.73
N GLY A 70 -13.30 6.52 -13.49
CA GLY A 70 -13.66 5.15 -13.11
C GLY A 70 -15.09 5.02 -12.59
N SER A 71 -15.48 3.78 -12.28
CA SER A 71 -16.78 3.47 -11.63
C SER A 71 -16.56 2.63 -10.38
N SER A 72 -17.54 2.58 -9.46
CA SER A 72 -17.43 1.75 -8.25
C SER A 72 -17.11 0.30 -8.61
N GLY A 73 -16.08 -0.25 -7.99
CA GLY A 73 -15.67 -1.64 -8.16
C GLY A 73 -16.37 -2.59 -7.17
N GLY A 74 -15.99 -3.85 -7.27
CA GLY A 74 -16.37 -4.94 -6.37
C GLY A 74 -15.51 -4.95 -5.12
N GLU A 75 -15.10 -6.13 -4.67
CA GLU A 75 -14.32 -6.28 -3.43
C GLU A 75 -12.82 -6.20 -3.71
N MET A 76 -12.00 -5.98 -2.68
CA MET A 76 -10.54 -6.14 -2.74
C MET A 76 -10.15 -7.61 -2.57
N VAL A 77 -8.89 -7.97 -2.84
CA VAL A 77 -8.36 -9.31 -2.47
C VAL A 77 -8.26 -9.38 -0.95
N THR A 78 -8.89 -10.35 -0.32
CA THR A 78 -8.92 -10.52 1.13
C THR A 78 -7.89 -11.54 1.60
N TRP A 79 -7.63 -11.59 2.90
CA TRP A 79 -6.78 -12.66 3.46
C TRP A 79 -7.43 -14.04 3.30
N GLN A 80 -8.77 -14.10 3.27
CA GLN A 80 -9.52 -15.31 2.99
C GLN A 80 -9.26 -15.79 1.57
N ASP A 81 -9.34 -14.91 0.58
CA ASP A 81 -9.06 -15.25 -0.83
C ASP A 81 -7.63 -15.81 -0.99
N MET A 82 -6.66 -15.24 -0.27
CA MET A 82 -5.28 -15.73 -0.25
C MET A 82 -5.18 -17.14 0.34
N LEU A 83 -5.85 -17.42 1.46
CA LEU A 83 -5.90 -18.76 2.06
C LEU A 83 -6.66 -19.77 1.20
N ASP A 84 -7.73 -19.34 0.53
CA ASP A 84 -8.51 -20.19 -0.36
C ASP A 84 -7.68 -20.58 -1.59
N THR A 85 -6.89 -19.65 -2.12
CA THR A 85 -5.91 -19.92 -3.19
C THR A 85 -4.83 -20.90 -2.70
N ALA A 86 -4.31 -20.71 -1.49
CA ALA A 86 -3.34 -21.63 -0.90
C ALA A 86 -3.91 -23.04 -0.71
N ALA A 87 -5.16 -23.14 -0.24
CA ALA A 87 -5.86 -24.41 -0.03
C ALA A 87 -6.06 -25.17 -1.35
N ALA A 88 -6.47 -24.46 -2.40
CA ALA A 88 -6.64 -25.04 -3.73
C ALA A 88 -5.33 -25.62 -4.29
N LEU A 89 -4.20 -24.97 -3.99
CA LEU A 89 -2.89 -25.42 -4.43
C LEU A 89 -2.31 -26.55 -3.56
N ALA A 90 -2.54 -26.51 -2.25
CA ALA A 90 -2.07 -27.52 -1.30
C ALA A 90 -2.74 -28.89 -1.48
N GLY A 91 -3.99 -28.92 -1.99
CA GLY A 91 -4.75 -30.15 -2.16
C GLY A 91 -4.95 -30.88 -0.82
N ASP A 92 -4.56 -32.15 -0.76
CA ASP A 92 -4.73 -33.01 0.43
C ASP A 92 -3.54 -32.95 1.42
N ASP A 93 -2.63 -31.97 1.30
CA ASP A 93 -1.53 -31.81 2.26
C ASP A 93 -2.07 -31.42 3.64
N GLU A 94 -2.00 -32.36 4.59
CA GLU A 94 -2.49 -32.17 5.97
C GLU A 94 -1.74 -31.07 6.73
N LEU A 95 -0.44 -30.88 6.47
CA LEU A 95 0.35 -29.84 7.12
C LEU A 95 -0.10 -28.46 6.66
N MET A 96 -0.26 -28.27 5.35
CA MET A 96 -0.75 -27.00 4.80
C MET A 96 -2.18 -26.72 5.25
N SER A 97 -3.04 -27.74 5.24
CA SER A 97 -4.42 -27.63 5.72
C SER A 97 -4.48 -27.18 7.18
N GLY A 98 -3.63 -27.76 8.05
CA GLY A 98 -3.52 -27.36 9.45
C GLY A 98 -3.12 -25.89 9.63
N LEU A 99 -2.10 -25.42 8.89
CA LEU A 99 -1.65 -24.02 8.94
C LEU A 99 -2.73 -23.03 8.46
N ILE A 100 -3.47 -23.40 7.41
CA ILE A 100 -4.57 -22.59 6.88
C ILE A 100 -5.66 -22.42 7.94
N GLU A 101 -6.09 -23.52 8.56
CA GLU A 101 -7.14 -23.48 9.59
C GLU A 101 -6.71 -22.72 10.84
N ASP A 102 -5.46 -22.90 11.29
CA ASP A 102 -4.88 -22.13 12.39
C ASP A 102 -4.99 -20.62 12.12
N ILE A 103 -4.62 -20.17 10.91
CA ILE A 103 -4.73 -18.75 10.56
C ILE A 103 -6.18 -18.32 10.42
N ARG A 104 -7.11 -19.13 9.92
CA ARG A 104 -8.54 -18.76 9.86
C ARG A 104 -9.10 -18.43 11.24
N VAL A 105 -8.76 -19.23 12.25
CA VAL A 105 -9.26 -19.06 13.63
C VAL A 105 -8.41 -18.12 14.49
N GLU A 106 -7.20 -17.74 14.04
CA GLU A 106 -6.34 -16.80 14.76
C GLU A 106 -7.05 -15.45 15.00
N MET A 107 -7.10 -14.98 16.24
CA MET A 107 -7.70 -13.69 16.56
C MET A 107 -6.62 -12.60 16.56
N THR A 108 -6.80 -11.57 15.72
CA THR A 108 -5.90 -10.42 15.74
C THR A 108 -6.32 -9.46 16.85
N LYS A 109 -5.34 -8.89 17.56
CA LYS A 109 -5.60 -7.83 18.52
C LYS A 109 -5.88 -6.56 17.72
N GLY A 110 -7.17 -6.21 17.60
CA GLY A 110 -7.66 -5.18 16.68
C GLY A 110 -6.91 -3.85 16.79
N VAL A 111 -6.53 -3.30 15.63
CA VAL A 111 -6.13 -1.89 15.48
C VAL A 111 -7.41 -1.11 15.22
N ALA A 112 -7.73 -0.13 16.07
CA ALA A 112 -9.03 0.53 16.09
C ALA A 112 -9.27 1.49 14.92
N ASP A 113 -8.21 2.06 14.35
CA ASP A 113 -8.26 2.93 13.17
C ASP A 113 -7.17 2.48 12.19
N GLY A 114 -7.58 2.16 10.95
CA GLY A 114 -6.71 1.62 9.92
C GLY A 114 -6.79 2.40 8.61
N PRO A 115 -5.92 2.09 7.64
CA PRO A 115 -5.94 2.75 6.35
C PRO A 115 -7.32 2.66 5.69
N VAL A 116 -7.65 3.71 4.94
CA VAL A 116 -8.93 3.84 4.25
C VAL A 116 -8.78 3.36 2.83
N TYR A 117 -9.74 2.57 2.33
CA TYR A 117 -9.73 2.11 0.95
C TYR A 117 -11.01 2.46 0.18
N SER A 118 -10.90 2.49 -1.15
CA SER A 118 -12.05 2.36 -2.05
C SER A 118 -11.69 1.44 -3.21
N VAL A 119 -12.69 0.74 -3.75
CA VAL A 119 -12.50 -0.18 -4.89
C VAL A 119 -13.18 0.41 -6.11
N VAL A 120 -12.47 0.40 -7.23
CA VAL A 120 -12.85 1.08 -8.46
C VAL A 120 -12.56 0.19 -9.66
N THR A 121 -13.41 0.27 -10.67
CA THR A 121 -13.18 -0.31 -11.99
C THR A 121 -12.68 0.77 -12.95
N ILE A 122 -11.54 0.50 -13.60
CA ILE A 122 -10.88 1.36 -14.58
C ILE A 122 -10.79 0.65 -15.94
N GLY A 123 -11.31 1.30 -16.98
CA GLY A 123 -11.28 0.77 -18.33
C GLY A 123 -9.86 0.61 -18.91
N ALA A 124 -9.75 -0.12 -20.01
CA ALA A 124 -8.50 -0.25 -20.77
C ALA A 124 -7.97 1.13 -21.19
N ASN A 125 -6.66 1.36 -21.03
CA ASN A 125 -6.03 2.68 -21.25
C ASN A 125 -6.67 3.84 -20.43
N GLY A 126 -7.44 3.50 -19.39
CA GLY A 126 -8.18 4.46 -18.58
C GLY A 126 -7.29 5.30 -17.67
N THR A 127 -7.85 6.40 -17.19
CA THR A 127 -7.22 7.27 -16.19
C THR A 127 -8.26 7.69 -15.18
N ASP A 128 -7.95 7.43 -13.91
CA ASP A 128 -8.77 7.80 -12.77
C ASP A 128 -8.08 8.90 -11.98
N GLN A 129 -8.83 9.95 -11.64
CA GLN A 129 -8.33 11.09 -10.89
C GLN A 129 -9.11 11.30 -9.60
N TYR A 130 -8.39 11.30 -8.48
CA TYR A 130 -8.90 11.69 -7.18
C TYR A 130 -8.41 13.10 -6.86
N GLU A 131 -9.33 14.05 -6.90
CA GLU A 131 -9.01 15.45 -6.69
C GLU A 131 -8.91 15.77 -5.20
N SER A 132 -7.83 16.45 -4.82
CA SER A 132 -7.65 17.08 -3.51
C SER A 132 -7.75 16.12 -2.30
N LEU A 133 -7.12 14.95 -2.35
CA LEU A 133 -6.99 14.06 -1.19
C LEU A 133 -6.17 14.74 -0.07
N PRO A 134 -6.69 14.83 1.17
CA PRO A 134 -6.03 15.56 2.23
C PRO A 134 -4.88 14.74 2.82
N PHE A 135 -3.68 15.33 2.88
CA PHE A 135 -2.55 14.75 3.61
C PHE A 135 -1.95 15.78 4.57
N THR A 136 -1.44 15.30 5.72
CA THR A 136 -0.92 16.16 6.79
C THR A 136 0.56 16.51 6.59
N GLY A 137 0.90 17.79 6.74
CA GLY A 137 2.28 18.28 6.69
C GLY A 137 3.17 17.64 7.76
N GLY A 138 4.37 17.22 7.38
CA GLY A 138 5.36 16.57 8.24
C GLY A 138 5.09 15.10 8.56
N ALA A 139 3.85 14.63 8.38
CA ALA A 139 3.48 13.21 8.51
C ALA A 139 3.97 12.42 7.30
N TYR A 140 4.17 11.10 7.47
CA TYR A 140 4.38 10.22 6.33
C TYR A 140 3.03 9.95 5.66
N ALA A 141 2.96 10.20 4.37
CA ALA A 141 1.81 9.95 3.51
C ALA A 141 2.15 8.79 2.58
N GLU A 142 1.17 7.93 2.34
CA GLU A 142 1.34 6.83 1.42
C GLU A 142 0.03 6.51 0.69
N VAL A 143 0.18 6.13 -0.57
CA VAL A 143 -0.88 5.67 -1.44
C VAL A 143 -0.46 4.34 -2.01
N TYR A 144 -1.37 3.38 -1.93
CA TYR A 144 -1.19 2.04 -2.45
C TYR A 144 -2.34 1.69 -3.39
N VAL A 145 -2.00 1.10 -4.53
CA VAL A 145 -2.93 0.59 -5.53
C VAL A 145 -2.67 -0.90 -5.68
N GLU A 146 -3.73 -1.70 -5.61
CA GLU A 146 -3.68 -3.14 -5.83
C GLU A 146 -4.82 -3.58 -6.75
N GLY A 147 -4.47 -4.09 -7.92
CA GLY A 147 -5.39 -4.65 -8.90
C GLY A 147 -5.84 -6.08 -8.57
N LYS A 148 -6.92 -6.51 -9.22
CA LYS A 148 -7.40 -7.91 -9.24
C LYS A 148 -7.08 -8.64 -10.54
N GLY A 149 -6.48 -7.97 -11.51
CA GLY A 149 -6.13 -8.53 -12.81
C GLY A 149 -4.75 -8.08 -13.27
N ASN A 150 -4.26 -8.69 -14.35
CA ASN A 150 -2.86 -8.60 -14.78
C ASN A 150 -2.56 -7.38 -15.66
N THR A 151 -3.17 -6.22 -15.40
CA THR A 151 -2.86 -5.00 -16.16
C THR A 151 -1.83 -4.16 -15.44
N ASP A 152 -0.94 -3.53 -16.19
CA ASP A 152 0.00 -2.52 -15.69
C ASP A 152 -0.74 -1.27 -15.18
N LEU A 153 -0.71 -1.03 -13.86
CA LEU A 153 -1.34 0.10 -13.19
C LEU A 153 -0.26 1.06 -12.69
N ASN A 154 -0.26 2.28 -13.23
CA ASN A 154 0.69 3.31 -12.81
C ASN A 154 0.04 4.28 -11.82
N LEU A 155 0.83 4.75 -10.86
CA LEU A 155 0.41 5.70 -9.83
C LEU A 155 1.20 7.01 -9.96
N TYR A 156 0.50 8.14 -9.91
CA TYR A 156 1.10 9.47 -9.89
C TYR A 156 0.47 10.34 -8.81
N ILE A 157 1.30 11.03 -8.04
CA ILE A 157 0.87 11.94 -6.98
C ILE A 157 1.32 13.36 -7.32
N TYR A 158 0.39 14.29 -7.36
CA TYR A 158 0.65 15.70 -7.61
C TYR A 158 0.28 16.56 -6.40
N ASP A 159 1.09 17.57 -6.10
CA ASP A 159 0.74 18.58 -5.09
C ASP A 159 -0.32 19.58 -5.60
N ALA A 160 -0.74 20.49 -4.72
CA ALA A 160 -1.71 21.53 -5.04
C ALA A 160 -1.26 22.53 -6.13
N GLN A 161 0.02 22.55 -6.51
CA GLN A 161 0.54 23.35 -7.63
C GLN A 161 0.63 22.54 -8.93
N GLY A 162 0.20 21.27 -8.92
CA GLY A 162 0.26 20.37 -10.07
C GLY A 162 1.65 19.78 -10.32
N ARG A 163 2.57 19.87 -9.35
CA ARG A 163 3.92 19.29 -9.48
C ARG A 163 3.88 17.83 -9.08
N LEU A 164 4.54 16.97 -9.85
CA LEU A 164 4.70 15.55 -9.51
C LEU A 164 5.58 15.43 -8.26
N VAL A 165 5.09 14.76 -7.22
CA VAL A 165 5.83 14.53 -5.97
C VAL A 165 6.27 13.08 -5.79
N CYS A 166 5.52 12.13 -6.37
CA CYS A 166 5.85 10.71 -6.36
C CYS A 166 5.17 10.02 -7.55
N SER A 167 5.81 8.98 -8.08
CA SER A 167 5.18 8.07 -9.03
C SER A 167 5.73 6.66 -8.89
N ASP A 168 4.91 5.69 -9.25
CA ASP A 168 5.30 4.30 -9.49
C ASP A 168 4.79 3.89 -10.87
N THR A 169 5.67 3.32 -11.67
CA THR A 169 5.43 2.96 -13.08
C THR A 169 6.06 1.61 -13.43
N ASP A 170 6.36 0.79 -12.43
CA ASP A 170 6.83 -0.57 -12.66
C ASP A 170 5.70 -1.41 -13.28
N VAL A 171 6.05 -2.33 -14.18
CA VAL A 171 5.07 -3.13 -14.94
C VAL A 171 4.41 -4.14 -14.01
N SER A 172 3.32 -3.73 -13.38
CA SER A 172 2.70 -4.43 -12.25
C SER A 172 1.25 -3.99 -12.08
N ASP A 173 0.41 -4.86 -11.51
CA ASP A 173 -0.94 -4.50 -11.04
C ASP A 173 -0.94 -3.89 -9.62
N ILE A 174 0.25 -3.77 -9.04
CA ILE A 174 0.54 -3.18 -7.73
C ILE A 174 1.41 -1.94 -7.95
N ALA A 175 1.02 -0.81 -7.36
CA ALA A 175 1.79 0.43 -7.36
C ALA A 175 1.77 1.11 -5.99
N TYR A 176 2.91 1.69 -5.58
CA TYR A 176 3.07 2.30 -4.25
C TYR A 176 3.84 3.63 -4.31
N CYS A 177 3.32 4.62 -3.59
CA CYS A 177 3.99 5.90 -3.42
C CYS A 177 3.94 6.36 -1.97
N GLY A 178 5.11 6.57 -1.36
CA GLY A 178 5.26 7.14 -0.03
C GLY A 178 6.06 8.44 -0.04
N TRP A 179 5.57 9.48 0.61
CA TRP A 179 6.25 10.77 0.72
C TRP A 179 5.97 11.48 2.06
N ARG A 180 6.58 12.64 2.27
CA ARG A 180 6.27 13.51 3.43
C ARG A 180 5.84 14.89 2.93
N PRO A 181 4.54 15.25 2.98
CA PRO A 181 4.09 16.59 2.63
C PRO A 181 4.81 17.65 3.46
N ALA A 182 5.25 18.75 2.84
CA ALA A 182 5.85 19.86 3.59
C ALA A 182 4.80 20.64 4.41
N THR A 183 3.58 20.73 3.88
CA THR A 183 2.44 21.43 4.49
C THR A 183 1.19 20.58 4.33
N THR A 184 0.24 20.72 5.25
CA THR A 184 -1.09 20.10 5.09
C THR A 184 -1.77 20.67 3.85
N SER A 185 -2.14 19.80 2.91
CA SER A 185 -2.70 20.21 1.61
C SER A 185 -3.49 19.09 0.95
N GLY A 186 -4.23 19.45 -0.09
CA GLY A 186 -4.85 18.49 -1.01
C GLY A 186 -3.86 18.06 -2.08
N PHE A 187 -3.81 16.76 -2.35
CA PHE A 187 -2.99 16.17 -3.40
C PHE A 187 -3.90 15.52 -4.45
N ARG A 188 -3.55 15.66 -5.72
CA ARG A 188 -4.23 14.93 -6.79
C ARG A 188 -3.54 13.59 -6.98
N VAL A 189 -4.31 12.52 -6.87
CA VAL A 189 -3.84 11.15 -7.14
C VAL A 189 -4.40 10.70 -8.47
N GLU A 190 -3.52 10.18 -9.32
CA GLU A 190 -3.89 9.67 -10.63
C GLU A 190 -3.45 8.22 -10.79
N VAL A 191 -4.42 7.36 -11.13
CA VAL A 191 -4.18 5.96 -11.46
C VAL A 191 -4.40 5.78 -12.95
N ARG A 192 -3.43 5.17 -13.65
CA ARG A 192 -3.52 4.92 -15.09
C ARG A 192 -3.43 3.43 -15.36
N ASN A 193 -4.43 2.89 -16.04
CA ASN A 193 -4.34 1.54 -16.59
C ASN A 193 -3.61 1.61 -17.93
N LYS A 194 -2.42 1.00 -18.02
CA LYS A 194 -1.62 0.88 -19.24
C LYS A 194 -1.93 -0.38 -20.04
N GLY A 195 -2.77 -1.27 -19.49
CA GLY A 195 -3.23 -2.48 -20.15
C GLY A 195 -4.33 -2.23 -21.18
N ALA A 196 -4.48 -3.20 -22.09
CA ALA A 196 -5.53 -3.23 -23.09
C ALA A 196 -6.86 -3.81 -22.59
N ALA A 197 -6.92 -4.24 -21.32
CA ALA A 197 -8.12 -4.76 -20.66
C ALA A 197 -8.52 -3.85 -19.50
N GLU A 198 -9.78 -3.94 -19.08
CA GLU A 198 -10.25 -3.35 -17.83
C GLU A 198 -9.55 -3.99 -16.62
N ASN A 199 -9.42 -3.22 -15.53
CA ASN A 199 -9.02 -3.75 -14.23
C ASN A 199 -9.91 -3.20 -13.12
N GLN A 200 -9.97 -3.93 -12.02
CA GLN A 200 -10.55 -3.51 -10.76
C GLN A 200 -9.43 -3.37 -9.74
N TYR A 201 -9.30 -2.20 -9.13
CA TYR A 201 -8.25 -1.94 -8.15
C TYR A 201 -8.82 -1.36 -6.86
N ALA A 202 -8.12 -1.64 -5.77
CA ALA A 202 -8.30 -0.95 -4.51
C ALA A 202 -7.27 0.18 -4.40
N LEU A 203 -7.73 1.40 -4.09
CA LEU A 203 -6.87 2.51 -3.68
C LEU A 203 -6.93 2.65 -2.17
N ILE A 204 -5.77 2.55 -1.52
CA ILE A 204 -5.64 2.62 -0.06
C ILE A 204 -4.75 3.81 0.32
N THR A 205 -5.16 4.56 1.34
CA THR A 205 -4.42 5.72 1.87
C THR A 205 -4.43 5.73 3.40
N ASN A 206 -3.39 6.31 4.02
CA ASN A 206 -3.31 6.52 5.47
C ASN A 206 -3.81 7.89 5.94
#